data_AF-A0A1I7S9T5-F1
#
_entry.id   AF-A0A1I7S9T5-F1
#
_cell.length_a   1.000
_cell.length_b   1.000
_cell.length_c   1.000
_cell.angle_alpha   90.00
_cell.angle_beta   90.00
_cell.angle_gamma   90.00
#
_symmetry.space_group_name_H-M   'P 1'
#
loop_
_entity.id
_entity.type
_entity.pdbx_description
1 polymer ?
#
loop_
_entity_poly.entity_id
_entity_poly.type
_entity_poly.pdbx_seq_one_letter_code
_entity_poly.pdbx_strand_id
1 'polypeptide(L)'
;MTEDFTMDEDIATFALGDKNTSGDLVDALEKQTLNDKDSKKPKTQTKTFKKRPITVAPLKANAPFVSTTISPANIVAFKGKEDYLSTFYKSEIEIGGIYYPSVEQYYQATKIYSLCGPHAASRLQTCRFPHEAKSRAKEILRRGNVSFRNVEAWKASQGVSVLLYANALKFLQNPKLMDKLRETGDKLLVQVYEGDNLYACGMNAEDLTKWAKENEGKTLNYPYHLKADTITMFPVIGEGRNLSGMVLMKVRSVLKDYPKEQLKDKATQAAILAKIIN
;
A
#
# COMPACT_ATOMS: atom_id res chain seq x y z
N MET A 1 24.79 -16.56 -20.07
CA MET A 1 23.62 -17.39 -19.72
C MET A 1 22.70 -16.51 -18.90
N THR A 2 21.61 -16.05 -19.50
CA THR A 2 20.55 -15.32 -18.82
C THR A 2 19.66 -16.36 -18.17
N GLU A 3 19.74 -16.51 -16.84
CA GLU A 3 18.70 -17.23 -16.11
C GLU A 3 17.39 -16.45 -16.32
N ASP A 4 16.40 -17.12 -16.91
CA ASP A 4 15.08 -16.56 -17.11
C ASP A 4 14.49 -16.17 -15.75
N PHE A 5 14.07 -14.91 -15.63
CA PHE A 5 13.36 -14.43 -14.45
C PHE A 5 11.98 -15.09 -14.39
N THR A 6 11.91 -16.23 -13.74
CA THR A 6 10.65 -16.88 -13.37
C THR A 6 10.23 -16.33 -12.01
N MET A 7 9.25 -15.43 -12.01
CA MET A 7 8.54 -15.07 -10.79
C MET A 7 7.70 -16.29 -10.40
N ASP A 8 7.82 -16.72 -9.14
CA ASP A 8 7.17 -17.93 -8.59
C ASP A 8 5.70 -18.06 -9.07
N GLU A 9 5.28 -19.24 -9.54
CA GLU A 9 3.92 -19.46 -10.09
C GLU A 9 2.83 -19.17 -9.05
N ASP A 10 3.16 -19.28 -7.76
CA ASP A 10 2.32 -18.89 -6.64
C ASP A 10 2.05 -17.38 -6.59
N ILE A 11 3.01 -16.55 -7.03
CA ILE A 11 2.86 -15.09 -7.14
C ILE A 11 1.95 -14.74 -8.33
N ALA A 12 2.04 -15.48 -9.44
CA ALA A 12 1.13 -15.30 -10.57
C ALA A 12 -0.31 -15.67 -10.18
N THR A 13 -0.49 -16.75 -9.41
CA THR A 13 -1.80 -17.19 -8.93
C THR A 13 -2.40 -16.20 -7.91
N PHE A 14 -1.57 -15.55 -7.10
CA PHE A 14 -2.00 -14.52 -6.14
C PHE A 14 -2.23 -13.13 -6.76
N ALA A 15 -1.44 -12.76 -7.77
CA ALA A 15 -1.53 -11.47 -8.46
C ALA A 15 -2.68 -11.42 -9.49
N LEU A 16 -3.12 -12.57 -10.01
CA LEU A 16 -4.22 -12.68 -10.97
C LEU A 16 -5.58 -12.74 -10.24
N GLY A 17 -5.89 -11.68 -9.49
CA GLY A 17 -7.27 -11.40 -9.09
C GLY A 17 -8.15 -11.20 -10.33
N ASP A 18 -9.37 -11.72 -10.25
CA ASP A 18 -10.36 -11.82 -11.33
C ASP A 18 -10.53 -10.50 -12.11
N LYS A 19 -10.35 -10.55 -13.43
CA LYS A 19 -10.30 -9.36 -14.31
C LYS A 19 -11.62 -8.58 -14.36
N ASN A 20 -12.72 -9.18 -13.89
CA ASN A 20 -14.08 -8.69 -14.08
C ASN A 20 -14.55 -7.63 -13.07
N THR A 21 -13.91 -7.50 -11.89
CA THR A 21 -14.29 -6.51 -10.85
C THR A 21 -13.69 -5.11 -11.05
N SER A 22 -12.97 -4.89 -12.16
CA SER A 22 -12.16 -3.69 -12.39
C SER A 22 -12.92 -2.50 -12.98
N GLY A 23 -14.07 -2.71 -13.62
CA GLY A 23 -14.82 -1.65 -14.31
C GLY A 23 -15.41 -0.58 -13.36
N ASP A 24 -16.15 -1.01 -12.34
CA ASP A 24 -16.90 -0.10 -11.45
C ASP A 24 -16.00 0.74 -10.53
N LEU A 25 -14.86 0.17 -10.09
CA LEU A 25 -13.83 0.89 -9.32
C LEU A 25 -13.16 1.97 -10.15
N VAL A 26 -13.00 1.72 -11.44
CA VAL A 26 -12.32 2.60 -12.37
C VAL A 26 -13.22 3.78 -12.75
N ASP A 27 -14.54 3.58 -12.90
CA ASP A 27 -15.49 4.67 -13.13
C ASP A 27 -15.65 5.59 -11.90
N ALA A 28 -15.49 5.04 -10.69
CA ALA A 28 -15.43 5.82 -9.45
C ALA A 28 -14.16 6.67 -9.34
N LEU A 29 -13.01 6.17 -9.82
CA LEU A 29 -11.73 6.89 -9.88
C LEU A 29 -11.67 7.88 -11.06
N GLU A 30 -12.30 7.59 -12.20
CA GLU A 30 -12.33 8.45 -13.40
C GLU A 30 -13.06 9.78 -13.14
N LYS A 31 -14.11 9.74 -12.31
CA LYS A 31 -14.77 10.95 -11.80
C LYS A 31 -13.88 11.80 -10.87
N GLN A 32 -12.70 11.33 -10.44
CA GLN A 32 -11.79 12.10 -9.59
C GLN A 32 -10.67 12.81 -10.35
N THR A 33 -10.32 12.39 -11.58
CA THR A 33 -9.08 12.83 -12.27
C THR A 33 -9.25 13.52 -13.64
N LEU A 34 -10.48 13.78 -14.11
CA LEU A 34 -10.70 14.61 -15.29
C LEU A 34 -10.42 16.09 -14.99
N ASN A 35 -9.16 16.50 -15.14
CA ASN A 35 -8.73 17.77 -15.75
C ASN A 35 -7.20 17.78 -15.87
N ASP A 36 -6.68 17.10 -16.88
CA ASP A 36 -5.33 17.38 -17.36
C ASP A 36 -5.27 17.25 -18.88
N LYS A 37 -5.94 18.18 -19.58
CA LYS A 37 -5.62 18.51 -20.97
C LYS A 37 -5.75 20.02 -21.20
N ASP A 38 -4.69 20.55 -21.78
CA ASP A 38 -4.47 21.89 -22.34
C ASP A 38 -4.28 23.08 -21.38
N SER A 39 -3.03 23.52 -21.21
CA SER A 39 -2.49 24.67 -21.98
C SER A 39 -1.18 25.23 -21.40
N LYS A 40 -0.39 25.82 -22.31
CA LYS A 40 0.93 26.44 -22.18
C LYS A 40 1.08 27.35 -20.94
N LYS A 41 2.23 27.30 -20.24
CA LYS A 41 2.69 28.34 -19.30
C LYS A 41 2.90 29.68 -20.04
N PRO A 42 2.81 30.88 -19.40
CA PRO A 42 3.12 31.14 -17.98
C PRO A 42 2.21 32.14 -17.22
N LYS A 43 2.13 31.98 -15.89
CA LYS A 43 2.33 33.00 -14.82
C LYS A 43 1.73 32.49 -13.50
N THR A 44 2.40 32.88 -12.41
CA THR A 44 2.19 32.50 -11.01
C THR A 44 0.79 32.87 -10.54
N GLN A 45 -0.11 31.89 -10.51
CA GLN A 45 -1.29 31.88 -9.65
C GLN A 45 -1.35 30.49 -9.05
N THR A 46 -1.29 30.42 -7.73
CA THR A 46 -1.57 29.21 -6.95
C THR A 46 -3.02 28.81 -7.21
N LYS A 47 -3.25 28.04 -8.28
CA LYS A 47 -4.50 27.33 -8.50
C LYS A 47 -4.62 26.30 -7.37
N THR A 48 -5.36 26.64 -6.33
CA THR A 48 -5.83 25.67 -5.33
C THR A 48 -6.78 24.71 -6.04
N PHE A 49 -6.24 23.58 -6.47
CA PHE A 49 -7.04 22.47 -7.00
C PHE A 49 -7.95 21.99 -5.87
N LYS A 50 -9.27 22.22 -6.01
CA LYS A 50 -10.27 21.66 -5.09
C LYS A 50 -10.30 20.14 -5.30
N LYS A 51 -9.64 19.38 -4.41
CA LYS A 51 -9.72 17.91 -4.37
C LYS A 51 -11.19 17.51 -4.19
N ARG A 52 -11.71 16.59 -5.03
CA ARG A 52 -13.09 16.08 -4.87
C ARG A 52 -13.17 15.23 -3.59
N PRO A 53 -14.27 15.30 -2.82
CA PRO A 53 -14.45 14.44 -1.65
C PRO A 53 -14.37 12.97 -2.04
N ILE A 54 -13.64 12.16 -1.25
CA ILE A 54 -13.57 10.71 -1.44
C ILE A 54 -14.87 10.09 -0.92
N THR A 55 -15.62 9.43 -1.79
CA THR A 55 -16.81 8.67 -1.38
C THR A 55 -16.42 7.39 -0.65
N VAL A 56 -17.04 7.17 0.52
CA VAL A 56 -16.88 5.94 1.31
C VAL A 56 -18.15 5.10 1.12
N ALA A 57 -17.99 3.89 0.59
CA ALA A 57 -19.07 2.93 0.48
C ALA A 57 -19.43 2.36 1.87
N PRO A 58 -20.70 2.01 2.12
CA PRO A 58 -21.07 1.33 3.36
C PRO A 58 -20.39 -0.03 3.46
N LEU A 59 -20.10 -0.47 4.69
CA LEU A 59 -19.61 -1.83 4.94
C LEU A 59 -20.65 -2.86 4.47
N LYS A 60 -20.17 -3.98 3.93
CA LYS A 60 -21.04 -5.10 3.56
C LYS A 60 -21.70 -5.67 4.82
N ALA A 61 -23.02 -5.91 4.75
CA ALA A 61 -23.74 -6.56 5.84
C ALA A 61 -23.11 -7.92 6.18
N ASN A 62 -22.97 -8.23 7.47
CA ASN A 62 -22.38 -9.46 8.00
C ASN A 62 -20.91 -9.72 7.62
N ALA A 63 -20.21 -8.77 6.99
CA ALA A 63 -18.77 -8.90 6.75
C ALA A 63 -17.97 -8.49 8.00
N PRO A 64 -16.84 -9.16 8.30
CA PRO A 64 -15.99 -8.78 9.43
C PRO A 64 -15.39 -7.40 9.20
N PHE A 65 -15.44 -6.58 10.25
CA PHE A 65 -14.88 -5.22 10.27
C PHE A 65 -14.07 -5.00 11.54
N VAL A 66 -13.23 -3.98 11.50
CA VAL A 66 -12.47 -3.48 12.63
C VAL A 66 -13.03 -2.12 13.03
N SER A 67 -13.09 -1.88 14.35
CA SER A 67 -13.50 -0.61 14.93
C SER A 67 -12.33 -0.02 15.72
N THR A 68 -12.05 1.27 15.54
CA THR A 68 -11.05 2.00 16.32
C THR A 68 -11.55 3.41 16.62
N THR A 69 -11.33 3.87 17.84
CA THR A 69 -11.63 5.26 18.22
C THR A 69 -10.47 6.16 17.88
N ILE A 70 -10.76 7.32 17.31
CA ILE A 70 -9.77 8.36 17.03
C ILE A 70 -9.40 9.03 18.34
N SER A 71 -8.10 9.05 18.65
CA SER A 71 -7.52 9.89 19.67
C SER A 71 -6.19 10.44 19.16
N PRO A 72 -5.91 11.74 19.28
CA PRO A 72 -4.61 12.31 18.91
C PRO A 72 -3.43 11.61 19.60
N ALA A 73 -3.61 11.16 20.85
CA ALA A 73 -2.60 10.43 21.60
C ALA A 73 -2.38 8.99 21.10
N ASN A 74 -3.31 8.45 20.31
CA ASN A 74 -3.29 7.08 19.79
C ASN A 74 -2.94 7.01 18.29
N ILE A 75 -2.26 8.03 17.75
CA ILE A 75 -1.83 8.07 16.33
C ILE A 75 -0.31 8.00 16.24
N VAL A 76 0.19 7.13 15.36
CA VAL A 76 1.60 7.11 14.94
C VAL A 76 1.65 7.56 13.48
N ALA A 77 2.14 8.79 13.26
CA ALA A 77 2.41 9.30 11.93
C ALA A 77 3.77 8.79 11.44
N PHE A 78 3.82 8.26 10.22
CA PHE A 78 5.07 7.75 9.61
C PHE A 78 5.28 8.27 8.20
N LYS A 79 6.54 8.49 7.81
CA LYS A 79 6.91 8.96 6.45
C LYS A 79 8.37 8.71 6.09
N GLY A 80 8.65 8.74 4.79
CA GLY A 80 10.02 8.75 4.27
C GLY A 80 10.74 7.41 4.42
N LYS A 81 12.04 7.40 4.09
CA LYS A 81 12.85 6.17 4.03
C LYS A 81 13.45 5.74 5.38
N GLU A 82 13.51 6.65 6.35
CA GLU A 82 14.11 6.38 7.67
C GLU A 82 13.10 5.73 8.64
N ASP A 83 11.82 5.77 8.31
CA ASP A 83 10.76 5.24 9.15
C ASP A 83 10.51 3.76 8.85
N TYR A 84 10.67 2.90 9.86
CA TYR A 84 10.56 1.46 9.71
C TYR A 84 9.17 0.96 9.30
N LEU A 85 8.12 1.78 9.42
CA LEU A 85 6.78 1.46 8.92
C LEU A 85 6.64 1.70 7.41
N SER A 86 7.53 2.51 6.83
CA SER A 86 7.51 2.85 5.41
C SER A 86 7.94 1.71 4.50
N THR A 87 7.40 1.68 3.27
CA THR A 87 7.84 0.76 2.20
C THR A 87 9.26 1.09 1.71
N PHE A 88 9.69 2.34 1.90
CA PHE A 88 11.02 2.82 1.53
C PHE A 88 12.09 2.44 2.55
N TYR A 89 11.71 1.92 3.72
CA TYR A 89 12.68 1.48 4.71
C TYR A 89 13.47 0.29 4.20
N LYS A 90 14.79 0.35 4.33
CA LYS A 90 15.67 -0.76 3.97
C LYS A 90 15.38 -1.96 4.87
N SER A 91 14.71 -2.94 4.31
CA SER A 91 14.28 -4.16 4.97
C SER A 91 14.24 -5.26 3.92
N GLU A 92 15.28 -6.08 3.92
CA GLU A 92 15.42 -7.14 2.93
C GLU A 92 14.31 -8.17 3.10
N ILE A 93 13.70 -8.56 1.99
CA ILE A 93 12.69 -9.60 1.91
C ILE A 93 13.06 -10.60 0.82
N GLU A 94 13.00 -11.89 1.14
CA GLU A 94 13.15 -13.01 0.22
C GLU A 94 11.77 -13.43 -0.29
N ILE A 95 11.59 -13.46 -1.61
CA ILE A 95 10.36 -13.89 -2.27
C ILE A 95 10.74 -14.78 -3.44
N GLY A 96 10.33 -16.06 -3.42
CA GLY A 96 10.68 -17.02 -4.48
C GLY A 96 12.19 -17.15 -4.70
N GLY A 97 12.99 -17.09 -3.63
CA GLY A 97 14.46 -17.11 -3.69
C GLY A 97 15.11 -15.80 -4.14
N ILE A 98 14.33 -14.76 -4.46
CA ILE A 98 14.84 -13.44 -4.88
C ILE A 98 14.83 -12.47 -3.70
N TYR A 99 15.96 -11.82 -3.45
CA TYR A 99 16.11 -10.83 -2.40
C TYR A 99 15.79 -9.42 -2.92
N TYR A 100 14.82 -8.76 -2.28
CA TYR A 100 14.49 -7.37 -2.53
C TYR A 100 14.93 -6.50 -1.33
N PRO A 101 15.74 -5.44 -1.52
CA PRO A 101 16.26 -4.66 -0.39
C PRO A 101 15.19 -3.84 0.38
N SER A 102 13.99 -3.71 -0.16
CA SER A 102 12.84 -3.07 0.48
C SER A 102 11.52 -3.52 -0.16
N VAL A 103 10.42 -3.30 0.57
CA VAL A 103 9.05 -3.50 0.07
C VAL A 103 8.78 -2.66 -1.18
N GLU A 104 9.29 -1.43 -1.24
CA GLU A 104 9.11 -0.55 -2.40
C GLU A 104 9.71 -1.16 -3.68
N GLN A 105 10.89 -1.77 -3.60
CA GLN A 105 11.53 -2.39 -4.77
C GLN A 105 10.71 -3.56 -5.30
N TYR A 106 10.21 -4.43 -4.42
CA TYR A 106 9.32 -5.52 -4.81
C TYR A 106 7.99 -5.00 -5.40
N TYR A 107 7.40 -3.98 -4.78
CA TYR A 107 6.17 -3.36 -5.25
C TYR A 107 6.33 -2.77 -6.66
N GLN A 108 7.42 -2.04 -6.92
CA GLN A 108 7.70 -1.49 -8.25
C GLN A 108 7.98 -2.59 -9.29
N ALA A 109 8.73 -3.64 -8.92
CA ALA A 109 8.98 -4.78 -9.80
C ALA A 109 7.68 -5.48 -10.21
N THR A 110 6.81 -5.77 -9.24
CA THR A 110 5.52 -6.43 -9.46
C THR A 110 4.57 -5.55 -10.29
N LYS A 111 4.56 -4.24 -10.05
CA LYS A 111 3.80 -3.29 -10.86
C LYS A 111 4.23 -3.31 -12.31
N ILE A 112 5.54 -3.25 -12.58
CA ILE A 112 6.06 -3.28 -13.95
C ILE A 112 5.83 -4.65 -14.59
N TYR A 113 5.99 -5.74 -13.84
CA TYR A 113 5.66 -7.07 -14.33
C TYR A 113 4.20 -7.15 -14.79
N SER A 114 3.27 -6.68 -13.97
CA SER A 114 1.83 -6.74 -14.24
C SER A 114 1.41 -5.87 -15.43
N LEU A 115 2.01 -4.68 -15.57
CA LEU A 115 1.61 -3.68 -16.56
C LEU A 115 2.45 -3.69 -17.85
N CYS A 116 3.64 -4.28 -17.83
CA CYS A 116 4.61 -4.22 -18.93
C CYS A 116 5.33 -5.55 -19.20
N GLY A 117 5.09 -6.59 -18.39
CA GLY A 117 5.67 -7.93 -18.55
C GLY A 117 7.05 -8.13 -17.89
N PRO A 118 7.52 -9.40 -17.86
CA PRO A 118 8.73 -9.82 -17.15
C PRO A 118 10.01 -9.13 -17.64
N HIS A 119 10.18 -8.99 -18.95
CA HIS A 119 11.36 -8.34 -19.53
C HIS A 119 11.50 -6.87 -19.10
N ALA A 120 10.38 -6.16 -18.93
CA ALA A 120 10.42 -4.79 -18.41
C ALA A 120 10.76 -4.76 -16.92
N ALA A 121 10.27 -5.74 -16.15
CA ALA A 121 10.48 -5.83 -14.71
C ALA A 121 11.93 -6.15 -14.34
N SER A 122 12.62 -7.00 -15.12
CA SER A 122 14.03 -7.36 -14.87
C SER A 122 14.95 -6.13 -14.85
N ARG A 123 14.59 -5.05 -15.56
CA ARG A 123 15.31 -3.77 -15.57
C ARG A 123 15.36 -3.06 -14.21
N LEU A 124 14.54 -3.50 -13.25
CA LEU A 124 14.54 -2.98 -11.88
C LEU A 124 15.47 -3.74 -10.93
N GLN A 125 15.97 -4.92 -11.30
CA GLN A 125 16.85 -5.74 -10.46
C GLN A 125 18.17 -5.03 -10.09
N THR A 126 18.63 -4.11 -10.93
CA THR A 126 19.86 -3.34 -10.70
C THR A 126 19.67 -2.13 -9.77
N CYS A 127 18.44 -1.77 -9.41
CA CYS A 127 18.15 -0.64 -8.54
C CYS A 127 18.55 -0.96 -7.09
N ARG A 128 19.52 -0.21 -6.55
CA ARG A 128 20.00 -0.42 -5.19
C ARG A 128 19.14 0.28 -4.15
N PHE A 129 18.45 1.34 -4.55
CA PHE A 129 17.64 2.16 -3.66
C PHE A 129 16.16 2.22 -4.09
N PRO A 130 15.23 2.36 -3.13
CA PRO A 130 13.79 2.39 -3.41
C PRO A 130 13.38 3.56 -4.33
N HIS A 131 14.01 4.73 -4.18
CA HIS A 131 13.74 5.89 -5.03
C HIS A 131 14.19 5.68 -6.48
N GLU A 132 15.26 4.93 -6.72
CA GLU A 132 15.72 4.56 -8.07
C GLU A 132 14.70 3.62 -8.73
N ALA A 133 14.24 2.59 -8.00
CA ALA A 133 13.23 1.66 -8.50
C ALA A 133 11.94 2.38 -8.87
N LYS A 134 11.46 3.31 -8.02
CA LYS A 134 10.28 4.13 -8.31
C LYS A 134 10.46 5.04 -9.52
N SER A 135 11.62 5.70 -9.64
CA SER A 135 11.94 6.57 -10.77
C SER A 135 11.99 5.78 -12.09
N ARG A 136 12.69 4.64 -12.09
CA ARG A 136 12.83 3.77 -13.25
C ARG A 136 11.51 3.12 -13.66
N ALA A 137 10.69 2.69 -12.70
CA ALA A 137 9.34 2.19 -12.97
C ALA A 137 8.48 3.26 -13.66
N LYS A 138 8.54 4.53 -13.20
CA LYS A 138 7.82 5.63 -13.85
C LYS A 138 8.28 5.83 -15.30
N GLU A 139 9.59 5.74 -15.56
CA GLU A 139 10.13 5.82 -16.91
C GLU A 139 9.65 4.67 -17.81
N ILE A 140 9.66 3.44 -17.29
CA ILE A 140 9.20 2.24 -18.01
C ILE A 140 7.74 2.39 -18.41
N LEU A 141 6.86 2.76 -17.47
CA LEU A 141 5.44 2.96 -17.73
C LEU A 141 5.21 4.03 -18.81
N ARG A 142 5.97 5.14 -18.75
CA ARG A 142 5.89 6.21 -19.75
C ARG A 142 6.31 5.72 -21.14
N ARG A 143 7.44 5.00 -21.23
CA ARG A 143 7.95 4.47 -22.52
C ARG A 143 7.04 3.38 -23.08
N GLY A 144 6.39 2.61 -22.22
CA GLY A 144 5.42 1.58 -22.59
C GLY A 144 4.00 2.12 -22.87
N ASN A 145 3.80 3.44 -22.87
CA ASN A 145 2.49 4.08 -23.07
C ASN A 145 1.39 3.54 -22.14
N VAL A 146 1.74 3.11 -20.92
CA VAL A 146 0.76 2.66 -19.95
C VAL A 146 -0.04 3.87 -19.45
N SER A 147 -1.35 3.83 -19.64
CA SER A 147 -2.22 4.93 -19.25
C SER A 147 -2.21 5.14 -17.73
N PHE A 148 -2.41 6.39 -17.31
CA PHE A 148 -2.60 6.72 -15.89
C PHE A 148 -3.75 5.92 -15.28
N ARG A 149 -4.85 5.72 -16.03
CA ARG A 149 -6.01 4.91 -15.63
C ARG A 149 -5.62 3.48 -15.25
N ASN A 150 -4.78 2.83 -16.06
CA ASN A 150 -4.33 1.46 -15.78
C ASN A 150 -3.44 1.41 -14.54
N VAL A 151 -2.59 2.42 -14.32
CA VAL A 151 -1.75 2.51 -13.13
C VAL A 151 -2.58 2.69 -11.86
N GLU A 152 -3.58 3.57 -11.87
CA GLU A 152 -4.46 3.78 -10.71
C GLU A 152 -5.36 2.57 -10.46
N ALA A 153 -5.89 1.93 -11.51
CA ALA A 153 -6.65 0.68 -11.39
C ALA A 153 -5.81 -0.42 -10.73
N TRP A 154 -4.55 -0.57 -11.15
CA TRP A 154 -3.63 -1.54 -10.56
C TRP A 154 -3.36 -1.21 -9.09
N LYS A 155 -3.08 0.06 -8.75
CA LYS A 155 -2.88 0.50 -7.35
C LYS A 155 -4.11 0.20 -6.48
N ALA A 156 -5.32 0.44 -6.98
CA ALA A 156 -6.57 0.21 -6.25
C ALA A 156 -7.02 -1.26 -6.23
N SER A 157 -6.27 -2.17 -6.84
CA SER A 157 -6.56 -3.61 -6.88
C SER A 157 -5.34 -4.43 -6.47
N GLN A 158 -4.61 -4.99 -7.43
CA GLN A 158 -3.43 -5.85 -7.23
C GLN A 158 -2.36 -5.19 -6.35
N GLY A 159 -2.17 -3.87 -6.48
CA GLY A 159 -1.21 -3.11 -5.69
C GLY A 159 -1.43 -3.25 -4.19
N VAL A 160 -2.69 -3.31 -3.73
CA VAL A 160 -3.00 -3.49 -2.30
C VAL A 160 -2.59 -4.89 -1.84
N SER A 161 -2.90 -5.93 -2.62
CA SER A 161 -2.51 -7.31 -2.31
C SER A 161 -0.99 -7.48 -2.27
N VAL A 162 -0.28 -6.89 -3.24
CA VAL A 162 1.19 -6.87 -3.29
C VAL A 162 1.78 -6.16 -2.07
N LEU A 163 1.19 -5.03 -1.68
CA LEU A 163 1.64 -4.26 -0.53
C LEU A 163 1.41 -5.01 0.79
N LEU A 164 0.27 -5.68 0.94
CA LEU A 164 -0.05 -6.53 2.10
C LEU A 164 0.93 -7.70 2.20
N TYR A 165 1.11 -8.43 1.11
CA TYR A 165 2.03 -9.57 1.01
C TYR A 165 3.46 -9.18 1.40
N ALA A 166 4.00 -8.12 0.77
CA ALA A 166 5.38 -7.72 0.98
C ALA A 166 5.62 -7.14 2.38
N ASN A 167 4.66 -6.39 2.94
CA ASN A 167 4.78 -5.95 4.33
C ASN A 167 4.66 -7.12 5.31
N ALA A 168 3.78 -8.09 5.07
CA ALA A 168 3.70 -9.29 5.89
C ALA A 168 5.06 -10.01 5.96
N LEU A 169 5.68 -10.24 4.80
CA LEU A 169 7.02 -10.83 4.74
C LEU A 169 8.10 -9.98 5.39
N LYS A 170 8.08 -8.65 5.19
CA LYS A 170 8.99 -7.73 5.87
C LYS A 170 9.01 -7.96 7.37
N PHE A 171 7.85 -8.05 8.01
CA PHE A 171 7.79 -8.25 9.46
C PHE A 171 8.06 -9.71 9.87
N LEU A 172 7.59 -10.70 9.09
CA LEU A 172 7.86 -12.12 9.36
C LEU A 172 9.35 -12.47 9.28
N GLN A 173 10.07 -11.93 8.29
CA GLN A 173 11.47 -12.23 8.03
C GLN A 173 12.43 -11.34 8.85
N ASN A 174 11.94 -10.24 9.45
CA ASN A 174 12.75 -9.32 10.25
C ASN A 174 12.20 -9.21 11.68
N PRO A 175 12.57 -10.11 12.60
CA PRO A 175 11.99 -10.17 13.95
C PRO A 175 12.10 -8.86 14.74
N LYS A 176 13.21 -8.13 14.61
CA LYS A 176 13.38 -6.81 15.25
C LYS A 176 12.37 -5.77 14.76
N LEU A 177 11.98 -5.82 13.49
CA LEU A 177 10.98 -4.91 12.94
C LEU A 177 9.57 -5.33 13.36
N MET A 178 9.33 -6.64 13.48
CA MET A 178 8.08 -7.15 14.01
C MET A 178 7.85 -6.70 15.46
N ASP A 179 8.85 -6.79 16.32
CA ASP A 179 8.74 -6.34 17.71
C ASP A 179 8.35 -4.86 17.76
N LYS A 180 9.01 -4.01 16.96
CA LYS A 180 8.65 -2.60 16.80
C LYS A 180 7.21 -2.40 16.30
N LEU A 181 6.75 -3.19 15.34
CA LEU A 181 5.37 -3.12 14.86
C LEU A 181 4.37 -3.49 15.97
N ARG A 182 4.67 -4.50 16.79
CA ARG A 182 3.83 -4.90 17.92
C ARG A 182 3.79 -3.85 19.03
N GLU A 183 4.91 -3.21 19.32
CA GLU A 183 5.02 -2.11 20.29
C GLU A 183 4.11 -0.92 19.94
N THR A 184 3.69 -0.79 18.68
CA THR A 184 2.66 0.20 18.32
C THR A 184 1.31 -0.06 19.00
N GLY A 185 1.05 -1.28 19.49
CA GLY A 185 -0.17 -1.64 20.21
C GLY A 185 -1.41 -1.42 19.35
N ASP A 186 -2.45 -0.82 19.90
CA ASP A 186 -3.68 -0.49 19.16
C ASP A 186 -3.67 0.93 18.55
N LYS A 187 -2.48 1.53 18.38
CA LYS A 187 -2.36 2.85 17.74
C LYS A 187 -2.78 2.81 16.29
N LEU A 188 -3.43 3.88 15.84
CA LEU A 188 -3.75 4.15 14.45
C LEU A 188 -2.46 4.55 13.72
N LEU A 189 -2.00 3.70 12.81
CA LEU A 189 -0.80 3.96 12.00
C LEU A 189 -1.20 4.77 10.78
N VAL A 190 -0.59 5.94 10.58
CA VAL A 190 -0.96 6.86 9.50
C VAL A 190 0.25 7.27 8.68
N GLN A 191 0.26 6.90 7.41
CA GLN A 191 1.27 7.41 6.48
C GLN A 191 0.92 8.85 6.12
N VAL A 192 1.84 9.78 6.38
CA VAL A 192 1.65 11.20 6.04
C VAL A 192 2.37 11.54 4.74
N TYR A 193 1.60 11.97 3.74
CA TYR A 193 2.09 12.49 2.47
C TYR A 193 0.98 13.22 1.72
N GLU A 194 1.20 14.50 1.41
CA GLU A 194 0.19 15.38 0.79
C GLU A 194 -0.17 15.00 -0.65
N GLY A 195 0.75 14.32 -1.33
CA GLY A 195 0.65 13.91 -2.73
C GLY A 195 0.02 12.54 -2.98
N ASP A 196 -0.48 11.86 -1.93
CA ASP A 196 -1.11 10.54 -2.05
C ASP A 196 -2.32 10.43 -1.12
N ASN A 197 -3.49 10.23 -1.70
CA ASN A 197 -4.76 10.08 -0.98
C ASN A 197 -5.28 8.63 -0.99
N LEU A 198 -4.55 7.69 -1.56
CA LEU A 198 -4.90 6.28 -1.57
C LEU A 198 -4.10 5.54 -0.50
N TYR A 199 -2.77 5.55 -0.59
CA TYR A 199 -1.90 4.84 0.34
C TYR A 199 -1.57 5.66 1.59
N ALA A 200 -1.60 6.99 1.48
CA ALA A 200 -1.38 7.91 2.59
C ALA A 200 -2.67 8.69 2.95
N CYS A 201 -2.58 9.51 4.00
CA CYS A 201 -3.69 10.34 4.48
C CYS A 201 -3.88 11.64 3.69
N GLY A 202 -3.09 11.90 2.65
CA GLY A 202 -3.22 13.11 1.83
C GLY A 202 -2.82 14.42 2.53
N MET A 203 -2.22 14.36 3.72
CA MET A 203 -1.83 15.52 4.53
C MET A 203 -0.42 15.36 5.14
N ASN A 204 0.15 16.46 5.63
CA ASN A 204 1.35 16.44 6.46
C ASN A 204 1.01 16.09 7.94
N ALA A 205 2.03 15.94 8.78
CA ALA A 205 1.86 15.52 10.18
C ALA A 205 1.17 16.58 11.07
N GLU A 206 1.38 17.87 10.79
CA GLU A 206 0.77 18.96 11.55
C GLU A 206 -0.74 19.00 11.30
N ASP A 207 -1.14 18.91 10.04
CA ASP A 207 -2.55 18.90 9.65
C ASP A 207 -3.25 17.61 10.08
N LEU A 208 -2.56 16.46 10.05
CA LEU A 208 -3.08 15.23 10.66
C LEU A 208 -3.37 15.40 12.15
N THR A 209 -2.52 16.13 12.88
CA THR A 209 -2.72 16.39 14.31
C THR A 209 -3.96 17.25 14.56
N LYS A 210 -4.19 18.26 13.72
CA LYS A 210 -5.42 19.08 13.79
C LYS A 210 -6.66 18.25 13.48
N TRP A 211 -6.61 17.48 12.38
CA TRP A 211 -7.69 16.57 11.98
C TRP A 211 -8.02 15.57 13.10
N ALA A 212 -7.02 15.01 13.76
CA ALA A 212 -7.22 14.06 14.85
C ALA A 212 -7.96 14.68 16.05
N LYS A 213 -7.66 15.94 16.40
CA LYS A 213 -8.34 16.66 17.49
C LYS A 213 -9.80 16.97 17.13
N GLU A 214 -10.06 17.41 15.91
CA GLU A 214 -11.41 17.70 15.40
C GLU A 214 -12.29 16.45 15.29
N ASN A 215 -11.67 15.27 15.22
CA ASN A 215 -12.33 13.99 15.09
C ASN A 215 -12.17 13.10 16.34
N GLU A 216 -11.67 13.65 17.44
CA GLU A 216 -11.47 12.91 18.68
C GLU A 216 -12.78 12.28 19.18
N GLY A 217 -12.69 11.02 19.65
CA GLY A 217 -13.85 10.25 20.10
C GLY A 217 -14.71 9.65 18.98
N LYS A 218 -14.53 10.05 17.72
CA LYS A 218 -15.22 9.41 16.60
C LYS A 218 -14.67 8.01 16.36
N THR A 219 -15.56 7.11 15.93
CA THR A 219 -15.20 5.73 15.62
C THR A 219 -14.98 5.55 14.12
N LEU A 220 -13.87 4.92 13.76
CA LEU A 220 -13.57 4.46 12.41
C LEU A 220 -13.91 2.98 12.31
N ASN A 221 -14.84 2.64 11.44
CA ASN A 221 -15.14 1.27 11.06
C ASN A 221 -14.59 1.00 9.66
N TYR A 222 -13.89 -0.12 9.47
CA TYR A 222 -13.32 -0.49 8.18
C TYR A 222 -13.28 -2.01 7.99
N PRO A 223 -13.29 -2.50 6.73
CA PRO A 223 -13.25 -3.93 6.46
C PRO A 223 -12.02 -4.60 7.08
N TYR A 224 -12.19 -5.81 7.62
CA TYR A 224 -11.06 -6.59 8.13
C TYR A 224 -10.14 -7.09 7.00
N HIS A 225 -10.74 -7.44 5.85
CA HIS A 225 -10.00 -7.90 4.68
C HIS A 225 -9.61 -6.72 3.78
N LEU A 226 -8.35 -6.67 3.34
CA LEU A 226 -7.86 -5.68 2.38
C LEU A 226 -7.86 -6.29 0.98
N LYS A 227 -9.01 -6.22 0.30
CA LYS A 227 -9.21 -6.72 -1.07
C LYS A 227 -9.72 -5.62 -1.98
N ALA A 228 -9.55 -5.77 -3.30
CA ALA A 228 -9.94 -4.76 -4.29
C ALA A 228 -11.41 -4.30 -4.14
N ASP A 229 -12.32 -5.24 -3.87
CA ASP A 229 -13.76 -5.00 -3.69
C ASP A 229 -14.13 -4.33 -2.36
N THR A 230 -13.17 -4.15 -1.46
CA THR A 230 -13.35 -3.51 -0.14
C THR A 230 -12.74 -2.12 -0.04
N ILE A 231 -11.88 -1.72 -0.99
CA ILE A 231 -11.09 -0.47 -0.91
C ILE A 231 -11.97 0.77 -0.77
N THR A 232 -13.12 0.81 -1.44
CA THR A 232 -14.05 1.93 -1.38
C THR A 232 -14.71 2.09 -0.02
N MET A 233 -14.71 1.05 0.82
CA MET A 233 -15.31 1.03 2.16
C MET A 233 -14.34 1.49 3.26
N PHE A 234 -13.05 1.63 2.96
CA PHE A 234 -12.10 2.17 3.93
C PHE A 234 -12.38 3.65 4.17
N PRO A 235 -12.35 4.11 5.44
CA PRO A 235 -12.66 5.48 5.80
C PRO A 235 -11.58 6.43 5.27
N VAL A 236 -11.93 7.71 5.26
CA VAL A 236 -11.00 8.80 5.00
C VAL A 236 -10.37 9.24 6.32
N ILE A 237 -9.04 9.20 6.38
CA ILE A 237 -8.22 9.77 7.44
C ILE A 237 -7.51 10.99 6.84
N GLY A 238 -7.81 12.19 7.35
CA GLY A 238 -7.39 13.44 6.73
C GLY A 238 -8.08 13.64 5.38
N GLU A 239 -7.30 13.59 4.30
CA GLU A 239 -7.75 13.73 2.91
C GLU A 239 -7.60 12.44 2.09
N GLY A 240 -7.21 11.32 2.72
CA GLY A 240 -6.91 10.07 2.03
C GLY A 240 -7.34 8.80 2.77
N ARG A 241 -7.24 7.64 2.12
CA ARG A 241 -7.64 6.34 2.68
C ARG A 241 -6.59 5.70 3.58
N ASN A 242 -5.34 6.16 3.54
CA ASN A 242 -4.25 5.64 4.37
C ASN A 242 -4.09 4.11 4.29
N LEU A 243 -4.20 3.51 3.09
CA LEU A 243 -4.12 2.06 2.94
C LEU A 243 -2.81 1.46 3.44
N SER A 244 -1.69 2.18 3.40
CA SER A 244 -0.43 1.69 3.98
C SER A 244 -0.55 1.48 5.49
N GLY A 245 -1.18 2.41 6.21
CA GLY A 245 -1.46 2.25 7.63
C GLY A 245 -2.38 1.08 7.91
N MET A 246 -3.44 0.92 7.10
CA MET A 246 -4.39 -0.19 7.21
C MET A 246 -3.73 -1.55 6.99
N VAL A 247 -2.83 -1.67 6.00
CA VAL A 247 -2.01 -2.86 5.75
C VAL A 247 -1.20 -3.21 7.00
N LEU A 248 -0.48 -2.25 7.57
CA LEU A 248 0.36 -2.48 8.74
C LEU A 248 -0.46 -2.90 9.97
N MET A 249 -1.64 -2.31 10.17
CA MET A 249 -2.54 -2.69 11.27
C MET A 249 -3.13 -4.10 11.09
N LYS A 250 -3.44 -4.51 9.84
CA LYS A 250 -3.85 -5.90 9.54
C LYS A 250 -2.71 -6.89 9.78
N VAL A 251 -1.49 -6.57 9.33
CA VAL A 251 -0.31 -7.42 9.60
C VAL A 251 -0.11 -7.55 11.12
N ARG A 252 -0.11 -6.43 11.84
CA ARG A 252 0.03 -6.38 13.30
C ARG A 252 -1.04 -7.20 14.02
N SER A 253 -2.31 -7.10 13.59
CA SER A 253 -3.42 -7.76 14.27
C SER A 253 -3.35 -9.27 14.24
N VAL A 254 -2.72 -9.85 13.21
CA VAL A 254 -2.43 -11.29 13.15
C VAL A 254 -1.14 -11.60 13.89
N LEU A 255 -0.08 -10.81 13.68
CA LEU A 255 1.21 -11.09 14.30
C LEU A 255 1.18 -11.02 15.82
N LYS A 256 0.30 -10.22 16.45
CA LYS A 256 0.23 -10.11 17.92
C LYS A 256 0.05 -11.46 18.63
N ASP A 257 -0.55 -12.45 17.96
CA ASP A 257 -0.90 -13.75 18.54
C ASP A 257 0.23 -14.79 18.47
N TYR A 258 1.37 -14.47 17.84
CA TYR A 258 2.46 -15.43 17.62
C TYR A 258 3.73 -15.05 18.39
N PRO A 259 4.33 -15.90 19.24
CA PRO A 259 5.65 -15.62 19.79
C PRO A 259 6.74 -15.60 18.70
N LYS A 260 7.77 -14.77 18.87
CA LYS A 260 8.88 -14.63 17.89
C LYS A 260 9.62 -15.94 17.65
N GLU A 261 9.61 -16.83 18.65
CA GLU A 261 10.21 -18.16 18.61
C GLU A 261 9.54 -19.07 17.57
N GLN A 262 8.23 -18.91 17.35
CA GLN A 262 7.47 -19.65 16.33
C GLN A 262 7.77 -19.17 14.90
N LEU A 263 8.44 -18.04 14.73
CA LEU A 263 8.73 -17.48 13.41
C LEU A 263 10.07 -17.92 12.85
N LYS A 264 10.77 -18.85 13.53
CA LYS A 264 12.08 -19.32 13.07
C LYS A 264 11.98 -20.30 11.90
N ASP A 265 10.87 -21.01 11.76
CA ASP A 265 10.68 -21.98 10.69
C ASP A 265 9.85 -21.42 9.52
N LYS A 266 10.25 -21.76 8.29
CA LYS A 266 9.61 -21.26 7.06
C LYS A 266 8.14 -21.72 6.93
N ALA A 267 7.78 -22.88 7.48
CA ALA A 267 6.42 -23.42 7.37
C ALA A 267 5.43 -22.62 8.22
N THR A 268 5.80 -22.25 9.45
CA THR A 268 5.01 -21.38 10.31
C THR A 268 4.90 -19.98 9.72
N GLN A 269 5.99 -19.43 9.17
CA GLN A 269 5.93 -18.16 8.46
C GLN A 269 4.93 -18.20 7.29
N ALA A 270 4.93 -19.28 6.49
CA ALA A 270 3.98 -19.46 5.39
C ALA A 270 2.53 -19.57 5.88
N ALA A 271 2.28 -20.32 6.96
CA ALA A 271 0.95 -20.44 7.56
C ALA A 271 0.42 -19.11 8.10
N ILE A 272 1.28 -18.30 8.73
CA ILE A 272 0.92 -16.97 9.23
C ILE A 272 0.70 -16.00 8.08
N LEU A 273 1.54 -16.04 7.05
CA LEU A 273 1.37 -15.25 5.84
C LEU A 273 0.00 -15.52 5.19
N ALA A 274 -0.39 -16.79 5.06
CA ALA A 274 -1.70 -17.18 4.56
C ALA A 274 -2.85 -16.61 5.41
N LYS A 275 -2.71 -16.55 6.74
CA LYS A 275 -3.69 -15.92 7.65
C LYS A 275 -3.74 -14.40 7.54
N ILE A 276 -2.62 -13.74 7.25
CA ILE A 276 -2.57 -12.28 7.05
C ILE A 276 -3.26 -11.89 5.75
N ILE A 277 -3.09 -12.70 4.71
CA ILE A 277 -3.59 -12.43 3.36
C ILE A 277 -5.08 -12.73 3.23
N ASN A 278 -5.56 -13.76 3.94
CA ASN A 278 -6.96 -14.16 3.92
C ASN A 278 -7.80 -13.41 4.95
#